data_AF-A0A433QE67-F1
#
_entry.id   AF-A0A433QE67-F1
#
_cell.length_a   1.000
_cell.length_b   1.000
_cell.length_c   1.000
_cell.angle_alpha   90.00
_cell.angle_beta   90.00
_cell.angle_gamma   90.00
#
_symmetry.space_group_name_H-M   'P 1'
#
loop_
_entity.id
_entity.type
_entity.pdbx_description
1 polymer ?
#
loop_
_entity_poly.entity_id
_entity_poly.type
_entity_poly.pdbx_seq_one_letter_code
_entity_poly.pdbx_strand_id
1 'polypeptide(L)'
;MPILRDSTPLSTPMKDLNASHSMTSQISLHPHQQQRDVVEFSKKNNIHIVGYSLLGRKKSDTEIATVDEPVVQRIAKKYGKTPAQVLLSWGVQSGWSGT
;
A
#
# COMPACT_ATOMS: atom_id res chain seq x y z
N MET A 1 -28.88 21.57 19.08
CA MET A 1 -28.84 20.81 17.81
C MET A 1 -27.66 19.85 17.86
N PRO A 2 -27.85 18.56 18.24
CA PRO A 2 -26.77 17.58 18.20
C PRO A 2 -26.68 16.95 16.81
N ILE A 3 -25.44 16.86 16.30
CA ILE A 3 -25.06 16.17 15.07
C ILE A 3 -25.11 14.66 15.33
N LEU A 4 -26.03 13.96 14.64
CA LEU A 4 -26.17 12.51 14.66
C LEU A 4 -24.89 11.85 14.10
N ARG A 5 -24.23 11.05 14.93
CA ARG A 5 -23.24 10.07 14.45
C ARG A 5 -24.01 8.91 13.85
N ASP A 6 -23.88 8.73 12.54
CA ASP A 6 -24.44 7.59 11.84
C ASP A 6 -23.76 6.30 12.34
N SER A 7 -24.49 5.54 13.14
CA SER A 7 -24.08 4.25 13.70
C SER A 7 -24.63 3.14 12.82
N THR A 8 -24.09 3.00 11.62
CA THR A 8 -24.34 1.82 10.78
C THR A 8 -23.35 0.71 11.17
N PRO A 9 -23.81 -0.51 11.53
CA PRO A 9 -22.91 -1.59 11.89
C PRO A 9 -22.13 -2.09 10.65
N LEU A 10 -20.80 -2.12 10.77
CA LEU A 10 -19.86 -2.75 9.84
C LEU A 10 -20.02 -4.28 9.84
N SER A 11 -21.13 -4.79 9.32
CA SER A 11 -21.36 -6.24 9.27
C SER A 11 -22.06 -6.71 8.00
N THR A 12 -21.80 -6.08 6.86
CA THR A 12 -22.18 -6.69 5.57
C THR A 12 -21.28 -7.92 5.34
N PRO A 13 -21.84 -9.13 5.19
CA PRO A 13 -21.06 -10.31 4.85
C PRO A 13 -20.36 -10.10 3.50
N MET A 14 -19.07 -10.46 3.39
CA MET A 14 -18.24 -10.34 2.17
C MET A 14 -18.83 -11.03 0.91
N LYS A 15 -19.93 -11.78 1.04
CA LYS A 15 -20.55 -12.57 -0.04
C LYS A 15 -21.48 -11.77 -0.95
N ASP A 16 -21.92 -10.57 -0.53
CA ASP A 16 -22.97 -9.82 -1.24
C ASP A 16 -22.45 -8.65 -2.10
N LEU A 17 -21.13 -8.53 -2.29
CA LEU A 17 -20.52 -7.52 -3.16
C LEU A 17 -20.64 -7.97 -4.62
N ASN A 18 -21.78 -7.67 -5.22
CA ASN A 18 -22.10 -7.89 -6.62
C ASN A 18 -21.10 -7.17 -7.56
N ALA A 19 -20.80 -7.85 -8.67
CA ALA A 19 -19.68 -7.64 -9.58
C ALA A 19 -19.73 -6.38 -10.48
N SER A 20 -20.08 -5.20 -9.94
CA SER A 20 -20.13 -3.97 -10.75
C SER A 20 -19.51 -2.72 -10.12
N HIS A 21 -18.85 -2.84 -8.97
CA HIS A 21 -18.05 -1.76 -8.38
C HIS A 21 -16.56 -2.15 -8.37
N SER A 22 -15.70 -1.29 -8.91
CA SER A 22 -14.25 -1.42 -8.76
C SER A 22 -13.89 -1.23 -7.28
N MET A 23 -13.77 -2.34 -6.56
CA MET A 23 -13.38 -2.30 -5.15
C MET A 23 -11.91 -1.92 -5.03
N THR A 24 -11.62 -0.93 -4.18
CA THR A 24 -10.25 -0.49 -3.89
C THR A 24 -9.93 -0.73 -2.42
N SER A 25 -8.78 -1.33 -2.12
CA SER A 25 -8.27 -1.54 -0.77
C SER A 25 -6.97 -0.76 -0.56
N GLN A 26 -6.95 0.12 0.45
CA GLN A 26 -5.74 0.86 0.84
C GLN A 26 -4.96 0.07 1.90
N ILE A 27 -3.72 -0.31 1.60
CA ILE A 27 -2.88 -1.12 2.52
C ILE A 27 -1.45 -0.58 2.60
N SER A 28 -0.82 -0.73 3.76
CA SER A 28 0.57 -0.30 3.98
C SER A 28 1.50 -1.23 3.21
N LEU A 29 2.15 -0.74 2.17
CA LEU A 29 3.01 -1.53 1.33
C LEU A 29 4.37 -0.87 1.20
N HIS A 30 5.41 -1.59 1.59
CA HIS A 30 6.81 -1.21 1.41
C HIS A 30 7.66 -2.49 1.38
N PRO A 31 8.93 -2.44 0.94
CA PRO A 31 9.78 -3.64 0.82
C PRO A 31 9.82 -4.56 2.06
N HIS A 32 9.70 -4.00 3.27
CA HIS A 32 9.64 -4.76 4.54
C HIS A 32 8.24 -5.27 4.93
N GLN A 33 7.18 -4.82 4.24
CA GLN A 33 5.79 -5.19 4.49
C GLN A 33 5.04 -5.34 3.16
N GLN A 34 5.38 -6.40 2.41
CA GLN A 34 4.87 -6.63 1.06
C GLN A 34 3.46 -7.22 1.02
N GLN A 35 2.99 -7.82 2.11
CA GLN A 35 1.65 -8.41 2.27
C GLN A 35 1.21 -9.29 1.08
N ARG A 36 2.10 -10.20 0.65
CA ARG A 36 1.95 -10.96 -0.61
C ARG A 36 0.62 -11.72 -0.70
N ASP A 37 0.17 -12.32 0.40
CA ASP A 37 -1.08 -13.08 0.43
C ASP A 37 -2.31 -12.16 0.21
N VAL A 38 -2.30 -10.97 0.80
CA VAL A 38 -3.34 -9.94 0.59
C VAL A 38 -3.29 -9.44 -0.85
N VAL A 39 -2.09 -9.23 -1.39
CA VAL A 39 -1.91 -8.81 -2.79
C VAL A 39 -2.46 -9.86 -3.75
N GLU A 40 -2.17 -11.14 -3.51
CA GLU A 40 -2.65 -12.25 -4.33
C GLU A 40 -4.16 -12.44 -4.22
N PHE A 41 -4.72 -12.38 -3.00
CA PHE A 41 -6.15 -12.42 -2.77
C PHE A 41 -6.87 -11.28 -3.51
N SER A 42 -6.39 -10.04 -3.36
CA SER A 42 -6.97 -8.88 -4.03
C SER A 42 -6.92 -9.02 -5.55
N LYS A 43 -5.80 -9.49 -6.11
CA LYS A 43 -5.67 -9.78 -7.55
C LYS A 43 -6.68 -10.83 -8.01
N LYS A 44 -6.86 -11.93 -7.27
CA LYS A 44 -7.82 -12.99 -7.61
C LYS A 44 -9.28 -12.52 -7.58
N ASN A 45 -9.59 -11.52 -6.76
CA ASN A 45 -10.95 -11.01 -6.55
C ASN A 45 -11.23 -9.68 -7.29
N ASN A 46 -10.37 -9.27 -8.22
CA ASN A 46 -10.49 -7.98 -8.94
C ASN A 46 -10.59 -6.75 -8.00
N ILE A 47 -9.87 -6.80 -6.88
CA ILE A 47 -9.75 -5.69 -5.93
C ILE A 47 -8.48 -4.92 -6.26
N HIS A 48 -8.63 -3.63 -6.59
CA HIS A 48 -7.50 -2.74 -6.84
C HIS A 48 -6.78 -2.39 -5.54
N ILE A 49 -5.46 -2.36 -5.58
CA ILE A 49 -4.63 -2.07 -4.41
C ILE A 49 -4.07 -0.65 -4.51
N VAL A 50 -4.32 0.13 -3.46
CA VAL A 50 -3.68 1.42 -3.24
C VAL A 50 -2.67 1.26 -2.10
N GLY A 51 -1.38 1.32 -2.43
CA GLY A 51 -0.30 1.26 -1.46
C GLY A 51 -0.12 2.61 -0.77
N TYR A 52 -0.29 2.64 0.56
CA TYR A 52 0.12 3.79 1.38
C TYR A 52 1.46 3.52 2.07
N SER A 53 2.19 4.58 2.41
CA SER A 53 3.51 4.51 3.07
C SER A 53 4.61 3.76 2.28
N LEU A 54 4.63 3.91 0.95
CA LEU A 54 5.64 3.30 0.05
C LEU A 54 7.10 3.61 0.43
N LEU A 55 7.33 4.76 1.07
CA LEU A 55 8.66 5.18 1.51
C LEU A 55 9.14 4.47 2.78
N GLY A 56 8.23 3.78 3.49
CA GLY A 56 8.47 3.15 4.79
C GLY A 56 8.80 4.18 5.87
N ARG A 57 7.95 4.32 6.89
CA ARG A 57 8.30 5.13 8.07
C ARG A 57 9.10 4.27 9.05
N LYS A 58 10.09 4.86 9.74
CA LYS A 58 10.66 4.24 10.95
C LYS A 58 9.53 3.98 11.95
N LYS A 59 9.39 2.75 12.44
CA LYS A 59 8.44 2.43 13.53
C LYS A 59 9.10 2.49 14.91
N SER A 60 10.43 2.50 14.97
CA SER A 60 11.23 2.68 16.18
C SER A 60 12.58 3.36 15.87
N ASP A 61 13.29 3.78 16.92
CA ASP A 61 14.64 4.34 16.79
C ASP A 61 15.66 3.34 16.23
N THR A 62 15.41 2.05 16.43
CA THR A 62 16.25 0.93 15.97
C THR A 62 15.99 0.52 14.53
N GLU A 63 14.86 0.93 13.95
CA GLU A 63 14.55 0.67 12.54
C GLU A 63 15.14 1.76 11.63
N ILE A 64 15.40 1.42 10.37
CA ILE A 64 15.70 2.39 9.32
C ILE A 64 14.47 2.53 8.42
N ALA A 65 14.18 3.77 7.98
CA ALA A 65 13.12 3.99 7.02
C ALA A 65 13.51 3.31 5.70
N THR A 66 12.53 2.81 4.95
CA THR A 66 12.85 2.06 3.72
C THR A 66 13.53 2.94 2.67
N VAL A 67 13.25 4.24 2.68
CA VAL A 67 13.96 5.23 1.86
C VAL A 67 15.46 5.36 2.20
N ASP A 68 15.85 5.02 3.42
CA ASP A 68 17.24 5.11 3.92
C ASP A 68 18.02 3.80 3.76
N GLU A 69 17.37 2.74 3.26
CA GLU A 69 17.99 1.44 3.05
C GLU A 69 19.19 1.52 2.09
N PRO A 70 20.37 0.96 2.44
CA PRO A 70 21.56 1.02 1.60
C PRO A 70 21.33 0.48 0.18
N VAL A 71 20.46 -0.52 0.03
CA VAL A 71 20.11 -1.06 -1.29
C VAL A 71 19.33 -0.06 -2.14
N VAL A 72 18.38 0.66 -1.54
CA VAL A 72 17.59 1.70 -2.23
C VAL A 72 18.50 2.86 -2.61
N GLN A 73 19.39 3.28 -1.71
CA GLN A 73 20.39 4.32 -1.97
C GLN A 73 21.33 3.94 -3.13
N ARG A 74 21.81 2.69 -3.17
CA ARG A 74 22.65 2.20 -4.28
C ARG A 74 21.91 2.20 -5.62
N ILE A 75 20.65 1.76 -5.64
CA ILE A 75 19.82 1.75 -6.86
C ILE A 75 19.55 3.18 -7.33
N ALA A 76 19.20 4.08 -6.41
CA ALA A 76 18.99 5.49 -6.68
C ALA A 76 20.22 6.13 -7.34
N LYS A 77 21.41 5.89 -6.78
CA LYS A 77 22.69 6.34 -7.35
C LYS A 77 22.95 5.75 -8.75
N LYS A 78 22.72 4.44 -8.93
CA LYS A 78 22.92 3.75 -10.22
C LYS A 78 22.12 4.39 -11.36
N TYR A 79 20.89 4.84 -11.08
CA TYR A 79 19.98 5.39 -12.09
C TYR A 79 19.87 6.92 -12.08
N GLY A 80 20.63 7.61 -11.23
CA GLY A 80 20.54 9.07 -11.09
C GLY A 80 19.14 9.54 -10.65
N LYS A 81 18.50 8.79 -9.75
CA LYS A 81 17.15 9.06 -9.21
C LYS A 81 17.21 9.26 -7.71
N THR A 82 16.11 9.74 -7.12
CA THR A 82 15.96 9.76 -5.66
C THR A 82 15.55 8.38 -5.14
N PRO A 83 15.90 8.02 -3.89
CA PRO A 83 15.41 6.81 -3.24
C PRO A 83 13.87 6.69 -3.24
N ALA A 84 13.17 7.82 -3.07
CA ALA A 84 11.72 7.87 -3.16
C ALA A 84 11.20 7.48 -4.56
N GLN A 85 11.81 7.97 -5.63
CA GLN A 85 11.46 7.59 -7.00
C GLN A 85 11.67 6.10 -7.27
N VAL A 86 12.72 5.50 -6.69
CA VAL A 86 12.96 4.06 -6.78
C VAL A 86 11.82 3.28 -6.13
N LEU A 87 11.40 3.66 -4.93
CA LEU A 87 10.32 2.99 -4.20
C LEU A 87 8.95 3.17 -4.87
N LEU A 88 8.68 4.36 -5.41
CA LEU A 88 7.48 4.61 -6.22
C LEU A 88 7.47 3.74 -7.48
N SER A 89 8.59 3.69 -8.20
CA SER A 89 8.71 2.85 -9.40
C SER A 89 8.51 1.37 -9.08
N TRP A 90 9.03 0.89 -7.94
CA TRP A 90 8.80 -0.46 -7.47
C TRP A 90 7.32 -0.76 -7.18
N GLY A 91 6.60 0.18 -6.55
CA GLY A 91 5.16 0.07 -6.31
C GLY A 91 4.37 -0.02 -7.62
N VAL A 92 4.67 0.84 -8.59
CA VAL A 92 4.04 0.82 -9.92
C VAL A 92 4.29 -0.50 -10.64
N GLN A 93 5.54 -0.99 -10.65
CA GLN A 93 5.90 -2.28 -11.26
C GLN A 93 5.22 -3.47 -10.58
N SER A 94 4.86 -3.34 -9.29
CA SER A 94 4.14 -4.37 -8.53
C SER A 94 2.62 -4.40 -8.84
N GLY A 95 2.14 -3.44 -9.64
CA GLY A 95 0.73 -3.28 -10.01
C GLY A 95 -0.07 -2.49 -8.97
N TRP A 96 0.57 -1.61 -8.20
CA TRP A 96 -0.09 -0.81 -7.17
C TRP A 96 -0.20 0.65 -7.60
N SER A 97 -1.29 1.30 -7.20
CA SER A 97 -1.38 2.76 -7.24
C SER A 97 -0.88 3.35 -5.91
N GLY A 98 -0.22 4.51 -5.95
CA GLY A 98 0.24 5.22 -4.75
C GLY A 98 -0.61 6.47 -4.46
N THR A 99 -0.69 6.84 -3.19
CA THR A 99 -1.14 8.17 -2.71
C THR A 99 -0.04 8.83 -1.91
#